data_AF-A0A355FFW6-F1
#
_entry.id   AF-A0A355FFW6-F1
#
_cell.length_a   1.000
_cell.length_b   1.000
_cell.length_c   1.000
_cell.angle_alpha   90.00
_cell.angle_beta   90.00
_cell.angle_gamma   90.00
#
_symmetry.space_group_name_H-M   'P 1'
#
loop_
_entity.id
_entity.type
_entity.pdbx_description
1 polymer ?
#
loop_
_entity_poly.entity_id
_entity_poly.type
_entity_poly.pdbx_seq_one_letter_code
_entity_poly.pdbx_strand_id
1 'polypeptide(L)'
;YPLTPEDGRMNLFSMIFRLLQDGQIKAYEYLDGKELFTDQYTVDFNEFLDRFDIYHTVENGRPVVSDVDIPANEVQGYYLKEAYYFETGTSNFHRVPIAICPVIFRQGDYDAQTVRYPLFWIPYAEIALYALQMPLMTSSLNNTMSGTVDDFFRKHDYDGEIYKAANPRNLAISQYTSTPEE
;
A
#
# COMPACT_ATOMS: atom_id res chain seq x y z
N TYR A 1 -4.80 -9.14 -8.07
CA TYR A 1 -5.84 -9.88 -8.83
C TYR A 1 -6.64 -10.71 -7.83
N PRO A 2 -7.97 -10.80 -7.88
CA PRO A 2 -8.90 -10.27 -8.90
C PRO A 2 -9.21 -8.77 -8.76
N LEU A 3 -9.89 -8.21 -9.78
CA LEU A 3 -10.23 -6.78 -9.92
C LEU A 3 -11.51 -6.41 -9.18
N THR A 4 -12.46 -7.35 -9.11
CA THR A 4 -13.69 -7.26 -8.31
C THR A 4 -13.67 -8.45 -7.34
N PRO A 5 -14.15 -8.31 -6.10
CA PRO A 5 -14.29 -9.44 -5.21
C PRO A 5 -15.24 -10.48 -5.82
N GLU A 6 -14.71 -11.59 -6.33
CA GLU A 6 -15.49 -12.73 -6.80
C GLU A 6 -15.07 -13.96 -6.00
N ASP A 7 -16.06 -14.74 -5.55
CA ASP A 7 -15.87 -16.06 -4.93
C ASP A 7 -14.89 -16.05 -3.73
N GLY A 8 -15.01 -15.04 -2.86
CA GLY A 8 -14.17 -14.88 -1.66
C GLY A 8 -12.73 -14.46 -1.92
N ARG A 9 -12.35 -14.19 -3.18
CA ARG A 9 -11.03 -13.65 -3.55
C ARG A 9 -11.13 -12.14 -3.68
N MET A 10 -10.49 -11.43 -2.77
CA MET A 10 -10.45 -9.97 -2.71
C MET A 10 -9.02 -9.48 -2.99
N ASN A 11 -8.83 -8.27 -3.54
CA ASN A 11 -7.50 -7.66 -3.70
C ASN A 11 -6.97 -7.14 -2.33
N LEU A 12 -5.64 -7.04 -2.19
CA LEU A 12 -4.98 -6.47 -1.02
C LEU A 12 -5.54 -5.08 -0.67
N PHE A 13 -5.77 -4.23 -1.68
CA PHE A 13 -6.35 -2.90 -1.45
C PHE A 13 -7.77 -2.99 -0.90
N SER A 14 -8.64 -3.80 -1.50
CA SER A 14 -10.01 -3.98 -1.03
C SER A 14 -10.04 -4.54 0.40
N MET A 15 -9.10 -5.44 0.75
CA MET A 15 -8.92 -5.95 2.11
C MET A 15 -8.58 -4.82 3.08
N ILE A 16 -7.54 -4.04 2.77
CA ILE A 16 -7.14 -2.85 3.53
C ILE A 16 -8.31 -1.88 3.69
N PHE A 17 -9.03 -1.61 2.61
CA PHE A 17 -10.15 -0.66 2.59
C PHE A 17 -11.27 -1.11 3.54
N ARG A 18 -11.62 -2.40 3.52
CA ARG A 18 -12.61 -2.98 4.42
C ARG A 18 -12.16 -2.88 5.88
N LEU A 19 -10.90 -3.19 6.17
CA LEU A 19 -10.35 -3.04 7.53
C LEU A 19 -10.38 -1.59 8.02
N LEU A 20 -10.16 -0.62 7.12
CA LEU A 20 -10.26 0.81 7.46
C LEU A 20 -11.70 1.24 7.70
N GLN A 21 -12.63 0.82 6.84
CA GLN A 21 -14.05 1.09 7.00
C GLN A 21 -14.58 0.57 8.35
N ASP A 22 -14.13 -0.63 8.74
CA ASP A 22 -14.52 -1.25 10.01
C ASP A 22 -13.76 -0.67 11.22
N GLY A 23 -12.76 0.18 10.99
CA GLY A 23 -11.90 0.76 12.03
C GLY A 23 -10.99 -0.26 12.71
N GLN A 24 -10.69 -1.38 12.05
CA GLN A 24 -9.81 -2.45 12.57
C GLN A 24 -8.33 -2.10 12.46
N ILE A 25 -7.96 -1.24 11.51
CA ILE A 25 -6.58 -0.78 11.30
C ILE A 25 -6.51 0.75 11.29
N LYS A 26 -5.32 1.29 11.58
CA LYS A 26 -5.03 2.72 11.44
C LYS A 26 -4.24 3.02 10.16
N ALA A 27 -4.69 4.02 9.41
CA ALA A 27 -3.95 4.62 8.30
C ALA A 27 -3.52 6.06 8.63
N TYR A 28 -2.46 6.52 7.97
CA TYR A 28 -1.87 7.84 8.18
C TYR A 28 -1.72 8.58 6.84
N GLU A 29 -1.91 9.89 6.87
CA GLU A 29 -1.85 10.75 5.70
C GLU A 29 -0.47 10.70 5.02
N TYR A 30 -0.49 10.78 3.69
CA TYR A 30 0.72 10.92 2.90
C TYR A 30 1.17 12.39 2.87
N LEU A 31 2.23 12.74 3.61
CA LEU A 31 2.72 14.11 3.73
C LEU A 31 3.96 14.38 2.87
N ASP A 32 3.86 14.12 1.56
CA ASP A 32 4.80 14.50 0.49
C ASP A 32 6.29 14.52 0.93
N GLY A 33 6.74 13.40 1.50
CA GLY A 33 8.10 13.21 1.97
C GLY A 33 8.25 13.06 3.49
N LYS A 34 7.23 13.29 4.32
CA LYS A 34 7.27 12.94 5.75
C LYS A 34 6.36 11.74 6.03
N GLU A 35 6.95 10.61 6.40
CA GLU A 35 6.18 9.47 6.90
C GLU A 35 6.04 9.60 8.42
N LEU A 36 4.92 10.16 8.90
CA LEU A 36 4.64 10.35 10.32
C LEU A 36 3.46 9.47 10.75
N PHE A 37 3.77 8.43 11.52
CA PHE A 37 2.80 7.49 12.07
C PHE A 37 2.33 7.95 13.46
N THR A 38 1.73 9.14 13.53
CA THR A 38 1.23 9.72 14.80
C THR A 38 -0.25 10.00 14.69
N ASP A 39 -0.98 9.93 15.81
CA ASP A 39 -2.44 10.11 15.82
C ASP A 39 -2.92 11.45 15.22
N GLN A 40 -2.07 12.48 15.20
CA GLN A 40 -2.36 13.77 14.55
C GLN A 40 -2.55 13.65 13.02
N TYR A 41 -1.90 12.67 12.40
CA TYR A 41 -1.93 12.45 10.95
C TYR A 41 -2.72 11.20 10.59
N THR A 42 -3.55 10.68 11.50
CA THR A 42 -4.45 9.58 11.17
C THR A 42 -5.47 10.03 10.14
N VAL A 43 -5.69 9.21 9.11
CA VAL A 43 -6.68 9.47 8.06
C VAL A 43 -8.08 9.40 8.67
N ASP A 44 -8.89 10.44 8.46
CA ASP A 44 -10.33 10.34 8.69
C ASP A 44 -10.98 9.63 7.49
N PHE A 45 -11.67 8.52 7.75
CA PHE A 45 -12.22 7.70 6.69
C PHE A 45 -13.34 8.42 5.91
N ASN A 46 -14.15 9.28 6.54
CA ASN A 46 -15.18 10.05 5.83
C ASN A 46 -14.53 11.11 4.93
N GLU A 47 -13.55 11.84 5.45
CA GLU A 47 -12.81 12.83 4.66
C GLU A 47 -12.08 12.16 3.48
N PHE A 48 -11.55 10.95 3.68
CA PHE A 48 -10.95 10.16 2.62
C PHE A 48 -11.96 9.80 1.53
N LEU A 49 -13.16 9.32 1.89
CA LEU A 49 -14.20 9.00 0.90
C LEU A 49 -14.60 10.23 0.09
N ASP A 50 -14.80 11.36 0.76
CA ASP A 50 -15.17 12.62 0.11
C ASP A 50 -14.04 13.13 -0.80
N ARG A 51 -12.78 13.04 -0.37
CA ARG A 51 -11.61 13.49 -1.14
C ARG A 51 -11.41 12.72 -2.44
N PHE A 52 -11.77 11.44 -2.45
CA PHE A 52 -11.63 10.57 -3.63
C PHE A 52 -12.94 10.36 -4.40
N ASP A 53 -14.02 11.08 -4.04
CA ASP A 53 -15.35 10.96 -4.63
C ASP A 53 -15.86 9.50 -4.63
N ILE A 54 -15.59 8.78 -3.54
CA ILE A 54 -16.01 7.38 -3.40
C ILE A 54 -17.45 7.35 -2.92
N TYR A 55 -18.32 6.77 -3.73
CA TYR A 55 -19.72 6.63 -3.38
C TYR A 55 -19.88 5.77 -2.13
N HIS A 56 -20.60 6.31 -1.15
CA HIS A 56 -20.87 5.63 0.10
C HIS A 56 -22.30 5.89 0.56
N THR A 57 -22.86 4.92 1.27
CA THR A 57 -24.14 5.04 1.95
C THR A 57 -23.89 5.19 3.45
N VAL A 58 -24.79 5.87 4.16
CA VAL A 58 -24.66 6.00 5.62
C VAL A 58 -25.61 5.01 6.27
N GLU A 59 -25.07 3.96 6.89
CA GLU A 59 -25.83 3.02 7.70
C GLU A 59 -25.42 3.17 9.17
N ASN A 60 -26.40 3.35 10.06
CA ASN A 60 -26.15 3.52 11.50
C ASN A 60 -25.12 4.62 11.85
N GLY A 61 -25.05 5.68 11.03
CA GLY A 61 -24.12 6.80 11.22
C GLY A 61 -22.66 6.49 10.84
N ARG A 62 -22.40 5.38 10.13
CA ARG A 62 -21.09 5.06 9.56
C ARG A 62 -21.17 4.96 8.04
N PRO A 63 -20.14 5.41 7.31
CA PRO A 63 -20.09 5.23 5.87
C PRO A 63 -19.86 3.75 5.53
N VAL A 64 -20.70 3.24 4.64
CA VAL A 64 -20.64 1.88 4.11
C VAL A 64 -20.53 1.97 2.59
N VAL A 65 -19.45 1.40 2.06
CA VAL A 65 -19.11 1.40 0.63
C VAL A 65 -19.41 0.01 0.06
N SER A 66 -20.05 -0.05 -1.11
CA SER A 66 -20.28 -1.32 -1.81
C SER A 66 -18.98 -1.84 -2.42
N ASP A 67 -18.85 -3.15 -2.62
CA ASP A 67 -17.63 -3.71 -3.22
C ASP A 67 -17.31 -3.16 -4.62
N VAL A 68 -18.33 -2.75 -5.37
CA VAL A 68 -18.20 -2.16 -6.70
C VAL A 68 -17.72 -0.71 -6.69
N ASP A 69 -17.91 -0.01 -5.57
CA ASP A 69 -17.55 1.40 -5.41
C ASP A 69 -16.12 1.55 -4.88
N ILE A 70 -15.48 0.46 -4.43
CA ILE A 70 -14.08 0.48 -4.00
C ILE A 70 -13.17 0.63 -5.24
N PRO A 71 -12.32 1.68 -5.32
CA PRO A 71 -11.47 1.95 -6.50
C PRO A 71 -10.24 1.03 -6.57
N ALA A 72 -10.43 -0.29 -6.42
CA ALA A 72 -9.37 -1.28 -6.44
C ALA A 72 -8.74 -1.46 -7.83
N ASN A 73 -9.46 -1.06 -8.88
CA ASN A 73 -8.99 -1.01 -10.26
C ASN A 73 -8.02 0.15 -10.51
N GLU A 74 -8.19 1.28 -9.82
CA GLU A 74 -7.34 2.46 -9.95
C GLU A 74 -5.99 2.28 -9.22
N VAL A 75 -5.95 1.42 -8.20
CA VAL A 75 -4.73 1.09 -7.46
C VAL A 75 -3.88 0.09 -8.27
N GLN A 76 -2.85 0.60 -8.93
CA GLN A 76 -1.94 -0.20 -9.76
C GLN A 76 -0.58 -0.48 -9.11
N GLY A 77 -0.31 0.12 -7.94
CA GLY A 77 0.96 -0.09 -7.26
C GLY A 77 0.89 0.24 -5.77
N TYR A 78 1.96 -0.10 -5.07
CA TYR A 78 2.14 0.19 -3.66
C TYR A 78 3.54 0.76 -3.45
N TYR A 79 3.64 1.83 -2.67
CA TYR A 79 4.90 2.22 -2.06
C TYR A 79 5.14 1.36 -0.83
N LEU A 80 6.35 0.85 -0.73
CA LEU A 80 6.79 0.03 0.39
C LEU A 80 7.92 0.75 1.11
N LYS A 81 7.72 0.99 2.41
CA LYS A 81 8.77 1.48 3.29
C LYS A 81 9.39 0.30 4.01
N GLU A 82 10.70 0.20 3.97
CA GLU A 82 11.44 -0.91 4.56
C GLU A 82 12.56 -0.43 5.48
N ALA A 83 12.85 -1.25 6.48
CA ALA A 83 14.01 -1.08 7.33
C ALA A 83 15.03 -2.16 7.02
N TYR A 84 16.28 -1.72 6.95
CA TYR A 84 17.43 -2.58 6.82
C TYR A 84 18.21 -2.51 8.13
N TYR A 85 18.44 -3.67 8.74
CA TYR A 85 19.26 -3.75 9.95
C TYR A 85 20.25 -4.90 9.87
N PHE A 86 21.41 -4.66 10.44
CA PHE A 86 22.49 -5.63 10.53
C PHE A 86 22.51 -6.25 11.92
N GLU A 87 22.32 -7.56 11.99
CA GLU A 87 22.43 -8.30 13.23
C GLU A 87 23.88 -8.74 13.45
N THR A 88 24.59 -8.06 14.37
CA THR A 88 26.02 -8.28 14.60
C THR A 88 26.35 -9.68 15.13
N GLY A 89 25.42 -10.32 15.85
CA GLY A 89 25.63 -11.65 16.41
C GLY A 89 25.67 -12.77 15.37
N THR A 90 24.86 -12.65 14.31
CA THR A 90 24.76 -13.65 13.24
C THR A 90 25.43 -13.17 11.94
N SER A 91 25.86 -11.91 11.89
CA SER A 91 26.33 -11.22 10.68
C SER A 91 25.33 -11.27 9.53
N ASN A 92 24.04 -11.39 9.85
CA ASN A 92 22.97 -11.42 8.87
C ASN A 92 22.40 -10.02 8.65
N PHE A 93 22.08 -9.74 7.38
CA PHE A 93 21.39 -8.54 6.98
C PHE A 93 19.90 -8.85 6.83
N HIS A 94 19.07 -8.09 7.53
CA HIS A 94 17.63 -8.28 7.52
C HIS A 94 16.96 -7.10 6.84
N ARG A 95 15.98 -7.40 6.00
CA ARG A 95 15.11 -6.42 5.34
C ARG A 95 13.69 -6.69 5.77
N VAL A 96 13.03 -5.69 6.36
CA VAL A 96 11.70 -5.86 6.95
C VAL A 96 10.77 -4.76 6.43
N PRO A 97 9.56 -5.13 5.94
CA PRO A 97 8.54 -4.15 5.59
C PRO A 97 8.02 -3.44 6.84
N ILE A 98 8.04 -2.11 6.82
CA ILE A 98 7.61 -1.25 7.93
C ILE A 98 6.25 -0.65 7.67
N ALA A 99 6.00 -0.21 6.44
CA ALA A 99 4.72 0.36 6.05
C ALA A 99 4.46 0.18 4.56
N ILE A 100 3.19 0.15 4.20
CA ILE A 100 2.73 0.11 2.82
C ILE A 100 1.81 1.29 2.53
N CYS A 101 1.85 1.81 1.32
CA CYS A 101 0.96 2.86 0.85
C CYS A 101 0.40 2.48 -0.51
N PRO A 102 -0.92 2.27 -0.66
CA PRO A 102 -1.53 2.09 -1.96
C PRO A 102 -1.39 3.35 -2.84
N VAL A 103 -1.19 3.16 -4.14
CA VAL A 103 -0.98 4.25 -5.10
C VAL A 103 -1.94 4.08 -6.27
N ILE A 104 -2.74 5.12 -6.51
CA ILE A 104 -3.60 5.24 -7.69
C ILE A 104 -2.78 5.78 -8.86
N PHE A 105 -2.98 5.20 -10.03
CA PHE A 105 -2.34 5.64 -11.27
C PHE A 105 -3.43 6.23 -12.16
N ARG A 106 -3.41 7.55 -12.34
CA ARG A 106 -4.32 8.24 -13.26
C ARG A 106 -3.54 8.71 -14.47
N GLN A 107 -3.95 8.25 -15.63
CA GLN A 107 -3.48 8.75 -16.91
C GLN A 107 -4.57 9.67 -17.47
N GLY A 108 -4.24 10.94 -17.72
CA GLY A 108 -5.16 11.83 -18.43
C GLY A 108 -5.28 11.41 -19.90
N ASP A 109 -6.45 11.58 -20.50
CA ASP A 109 -6.73 11.17 -21.89
C ASP A 109 -5.76 11.76 -22.93
N TYR A 110 -5.06 12.86 -22.58
CA TYR A 110 -4.13 13.58 -23.44
C TYR A 110 -2.69 13.64 -22.89
N ASP A 111 -2.44 13.06 -21.71
CA ASP A 111 -1.13 13.14 -21.07
C ASP A 111 -0.33 11.86 -21.29
N ALA A 112 0.91 12.02 -21.75
CA ALA A 112 1.83 10.89 -21.97
C ALA A 112 2.38 10.34 -20.64
N GLN A 113 2.22 11.07 -19.54
CA GLN A 113 2.74 10.68 -18.22
C GLN A 113 1.61 10.25 -17.28
N THR A 114 1.75 9.04 -16.74
CA THR A 114 0.88 8.53 -15.68
C THR A 114 1.21 9.22 -14.37
N VAL A 115 0.23 9.92 -13.78
CA VAL A 115 0.40 10.59 -12.48
C VAL A 115 0.10 9.59 -11.36
N ARG A 116 1.05 9.48 -10.43
CA ARG A 116 0.96 8.59 -9.25
C ARG A 116 0.38 9.36 -8.06
N TYR A 117 -0.75 8.91 -7.55
CA TYR A 117 -1.46 9.48 -6.40
C TYR A 117 -1.38 8.51 -5.21
N PRO A 118 -0.39 8.67 -4.30
CA PRO A 118 -0.36 7.89 -3.07
C PRO A 118 -1.55 8.24 -2.18
N LEU A 119 -2.18 7.22 -1.60
CA LEU A 119 -3.39 7.39 -0.80
C LEU A 119 -3.08 7.68 0.67
N PHE A 120 -2.53 6.69 1.36
CA PHE A 120 -2.23 6.77 2.79
C PHE A 120 -1.25 5.67 3.18
N TRP A 121 -0.50 5.90 4.25
CA TRP A 121 0.42 4.95 4.83
C TRP A 121 -0.24 4.07 5.88
N ILE A 122 0.12 2.78 5.87
CA ILE A 122 -0.35 1.80 6.85
C ILE A 122 0.89 1.12 7.42
N PRO A 123 1.08 1.12 8.75
CA PRO A 123 2.11 0.28 9.36
C PRO A 123 1.86 -1.18 8.99
N TYR A 124 2.90 -1.85 8.50
CA TYR A 124 2.77 -3.23 8.00
C TYR A 124 2.27 -4.19 9.09
N ALA A 125 2.60 -3.91 10.35
CA ALA A 125 2.13 -4.68 11.51
C ALA A 125 0.59 -4.72 11.64
N GLU A 126 -0.12 -3.66 11.23
CA GLU A 126 -1.60 -3.59 11.28
C GLU A 126 -2.24 -4.59 10.32
N ILE A 127 -1.59 -4.85 9.19
CA ILE A 127 -2.14 -5.71 8.12
C ILE A 127 -1.50 -7.11 8.10
N ALA A 128 -0.42 -7.35 8.84
CA ALA A 128 0.38 -8.57 8.73
C ALA A 128 -0.44 -9.85 8.98
N LEU A 129 -1.32 -9.84 9.99
CA LEU A 129 -2.18 -10.99 10.31
C LEU A 129 -3.15 -11.31 9.18
N TYR A 130 -3.70 -10.28 8.53
CA TYR A 130 -4.62 -10.43 7.42
C TYR A 130 -3.91 -10.81 6.12
N ALA A 131 -2.72 -10.24 5.87
CA ALA A 131 -1.87 -10.57 4.74
C ALA A 131 -1.40 -12.04 4.77
N LEU A 132 -1.19 -12.60 5.96
CA LEU A 132 -0.82 -14.01 6.15
C LEU A 132 -1.99 -14.96 5.83
N GLN A 133 -3.23 -14.51 6.00
CA GLN A 133 -4.41 -15.31 5.65
C GLN A 133 -4.81 -15.19 4.17
N MET A 134 -4.22 -14.24 3.45
CA MET A 134 -4.54 -13.96 2.07
C MET A 134 -3.62 -14.76 1.14
N PRO A 135 -4.12 -15.81 0.45
CA PRO A 135 -3.31 -16.58 -0.48
C PRO A 135 -2.95 -15.74 -1.70
N LEU A 136 -1.70 -15.85 -2.16
CA LEU A 136 -1.21 -15.20 -3.36
C LEU A 136 -0.67 -16.25 -4.34
N MET A 137 -1.08 -16.15 -5.60
CA MET A 137 -0.50 -16.95 -6.66
C MET A 137 0.78 -16.27 -7.13
N THR A 138 1.94 -16.83 -6.76
CA THR A 138 3.25 -16.27 -7.08
C THR A 138 3.75 -16.63 -8.49
N SER A 139 3.09 -17.55 -9.20
CA SER A 139 3.47 -17.95 -10.56
C SER A 139 2.26 -18.14 -11.46
N SER A 140 2.31 -17.55 -12.66
CA SER A 140 1.34 -17.78 -13.74
C SER A 140 1.56 -19.10 -14.49
N LEU A 141 2.77 -19.67 -14.39
CA LEU A 141 3.18 -20.91 -15.05
C LEU A 141 2.86 -22.15 -14.21
N ASN A 142 2.71 -21.96 -12.90
CA ASN A 142 2.44 -23.04 -11.95
C ASN A 142 1.26 -22.61 -11.07
N ASN A 143 0.06 -23.11 -11.38
CA ASN A 143 -1.22 -22.71 -10.78
C ASN A 143 -1.40 -23.19 -9.31
N THR A 144 -0.29 -23.38 -8.59
CA THR A 144 -0.28 -23.78 -7.20
C THR A 144 -0.26 -22.51 -6.35
N MET A 145 -1.16 -22.40 -5.36
CA MET A 145 -1.08 -21.34 -4.35
C MET A 145 0.15 -21.57 -3.47
N SER A 146 1.29 -21.02 -3.87
CA SER A 146 2.61 -21.27 -3.25
C SER A 146 3.01 -20.27 -2.16
N GLY A 147 2.14 -19.35 -1.77
CA GLY A 147 2.42 -18.40 -0.69
C GLY A 147 1.24 -17.52 -0.31
N THR A 148 1.50 -16.66 0.67
CA THR A 148 0.57 -15.63 1.14
C THR A 148 1.03 -14.24 0.69
N VAL A 149 0.19 -13.23 0.84
CA VAL A 149 0.62 -11.84 0.63
C VAL A 149 1.74 -11.47 1.60
N ASP A 150 1.71 -11.99 2.83
CA ASP A 150 2.79 -11.74 3.79
C ASP A 150 4.12 -12.35 3.32
N ASP A 151 4.09 -13.58 2.80
CA ASP A 151 5.27 -14.21 2.20
C ASP A 151 5.86 -13.37 1.06
N PHE A 152 5.00 -12.81 0.20
CA PHE A 152 5.42 -12.00 -0.95
C PHE A 152 6.24 -10.77 -0.51
N PHE A 153 5.81 -10.07 0.55
CA PHE A 153 6.55 -8.92 1.06
C PHE A 153 7.80 -9.32 1.86
N ARG A 154 7.73 -10.40 2.65
CA ARG A 154 8.87 -10.87 3.46
C ARG A 154 9.98 -11.53 2.65
N LYS A 155 9.63 -12.22 1.55
CA LYS A 155 10.59 -12.85 0.62
C LYS A 155 11.12 -11.86 -0.41
N HIS A 156 10.53 -10.67 -0.47
CA HIS A 156 10.87 -9.64 -1.44
C HIS A 156 10.62 -10.08 -2.89
N ASP A 157 9.53 -10.82 -3.11
CA ASP A 157 9.13 -11.35 -4.43
C ASP A 157 8.49 -10.26 -5.34
N TYR A 158 8.72 -8.98 -5.04
CA TYR A 158 8.24 -7.83 -5.81
C TYR A 158 9.37 -7.12 -6.55
N ASP A 159 9.02 -6.50 -7.66
CA ASP A 159 9.91 -5.65 -8.46
C ASP A 159 9.38 -4.21 -8.46
N GLY A 160 10.26 -3.24 -8.27
CA GLY A 160 9.87 -1.83 -8.20
C GLY A 160 11.08 -0.90 -8.08
N GLU A 161 10.87 0.36 -8.44
CA GLU A 161 11.90 1.39 -8.40
C GLU A 161 12.04 1.99 -7.00
N ILE A 162 13.28 2.19 -6.53
CA ILE A 162 13.53 2.92 -5.30
C ILE A 162 13.33 4.40 -5.58
N TYR A 163 12.20 4.95 -5.16
CA TYR A 163 11.90 6.38 -5.34
C TYR A 163 12.56 7.26 -4.26
N LYS A 164 12.85 6.68 -3.09
CA LYS A 164 13.41 7.39 -1.94
C LYS A 164 14.18 6.44 -1.02
N ALA A 165 15.36 6.88 -0.58
CA ALA A 165 16.11 6.27 0.50
C ALA A 165 16.20 7.24 1.69
N ALA A 166 16.34 6.70 2.91
CA ALA A 166 16.53 7.53 4.09
C ALA A 166 17.79 8.39 3.92
N ASN A 167 17.61 9.71 3.91
CA ASN A 167 18.72 10.66 3.80
C ASN A 167 18.51 11.83 4.77
N PRO A 168 19.60 12.51 5.20
CA PRO A 168 19.52 13.61 6.17
C PRO A 168 18.60 14.77 5.75
N ARG A 169 18.32 14.90 4.45
CA ARG A 169 17.50 15.97 3.88
C ARG A 169 16.05 15.54 3.64
N ASN A 170 15.73 14.27 3.87
CA ASN A 170 14.45 13.64 3.62
C ASN A 170 13.87 13.83 2.19
N LEU A 171 14.76 14.01 1.20
CA LEU A 171 14.41 14.26 -0.20
C LEU A 171 14.22 12.95 -0.97
N ALA A 172 13.44 12.97 -2.06
CA ALA A 172 13.39 11.83 -2.99
C ALA A 172 14.69 11.74 -3.80
N ILE A 173 15.05 10.54 -4.30
CA ILE A 173 16.30 10.33 -5.06
C ILE A 173 16.37 11.28 -6.25
N SER A 174 15.27 11.42 -7.00
CA SER A 174 15.16 12.34 -8.14
C SER A 174 15.38 13.83 -7.81
N GLN A 175 15.32 14.22 -6.54
CA GLN A 175 15.52 15.61 -6.10
C GLN A 175 16.99 15.91 -5.77
N TYR A 176 17.84 14.90 -5.59
CA TYR A 176 19.25 15.10 -5.27
C TYR A 176 20.22 14.31 -6.14
N THR A 177 19.76 13.35 -6.94
CA THR A 177 20.57 12.70 -7.98
C THR A 177 20.19 13.28 -9.34
N SER A 178 21.18 13.73 -10.09
CA SER A 178 21.01 14.19 -11.47
C SER A 178 21.33 13.08 -12.48
N THR A 179 21.86 11.94 -12.03
CA THR A 179 22.28 10.79 -12.84
C THR A 179 22.04 9.45 -12.14
N PRO A 180 21.79 8.34 -12.88
CA PRO A 180 21.41 7.03 -12.29
C PRO A 180 22.52 6.26 -11.55
N GLU A 181 23.77 6.69 -11.62
CA GLU A 181 24.95 5.97 -11.09
C GLU A 181 25.43 6.44 -9.70
N GLU A 182 24.76 7.44 -9.09
CA GLU A 182 25.06 7.96 -7.73
C GLU A 182 24.08 7.43 -6.67
#